data_AF-A0A2P5AEV8-F1
#
_entry.id   AF-A0A2P5AEV8-F1
#
_cell.length_a   1.000
_cell.length_b   1.000
_cell.length_c   1.000
_cell.angle_alpha   90.00
_cell.angle_beta   90.00
_cell.angle_gamma   90.00
#
_symmetry.space_group_name_H-M   'P 1'
#
loop_
_entity.id
_entity.type
_entity.pdbx_description
1 polymer ?
#
loop_
_entity_poly.entity_id
_entity_poly.type
_entity_poly.pdbx_seq_one_letter_code
_entity_poly.pdbx_strand_id
1 'polypeptide(L)'
;MVGLDMTNGPLPLVGLKEGNELGYDDSQSVVATAASEPEAFPITTFSFQSGVFRHTEPGKGRNWNRSPGIMKTLSWNARGLGNPGAFEELRGLIRSSQPTVVFLMETHLWGKYDSMIKYKIGYPHSIHVDSMGRRGGLALCRNDEIDVDELYGNPKTCRRRHSWDLLRRLTPLPGVPWCCVGDFNAILSSDEKLGGSNKSNNSMINFRLAHDDCGLRDLGFSGAQMTWNNGRKGAANIQERLDRGVANIDWWSFFPDYHLSHLEFWGSDHRALLLDLRPGPRGLERGRGFCFEPGWLRDDECNEIVATSWKSHVFTGSASSFLGGLQKCANSLKRWSKCKLGNLSKRIISIRKSLELLYSAPQSDATVSSIRSLNKELEKLLIMEEQYWRQRGRTDWLHGGDTNTKFFHAKAKLRKKRNTIRGMEDENGRWCNTIEDITRVTETYFSSIFTNCSPSEEEMARVTTLIRPRVDAHMNSRLSQPFCAEEIKASLFNMGPTKAPDPDGFHALFYQKQWHV
;
A
#
# COMPACT_ATOMS: atom_id res chain seq x y z
N MET A 1 42.83 -13.82 -46.46
CA MET A 1 41.50 -13.27 -46.12
C MET A 1 40.70 -14.41 -45.54
N VAL A 2 40.65 -14.48 -44.22
CA VAL A 2 40.14 -15.63 -43.45
C VAL A 2 39.05 -15.12 -42.53
N GLY A 3 37.95 -15.86 -42.51
CA GLY A 3 36.71 -15.54 -41.83
C GLY A 3 36.74 -15.77 -40.32
N LEU A 4 35.68 -15.23 -39.72
CA LEU A 4 35.32 -15.28 -38.31
C LEU A 4 34.95 -16.71 -37.88
N ASP A 5 35.55 -17.17 -36.79
CA ASP A 5 35.13 -18.38 -36.07
C ASP A 5 34.49 -17.97 -34.74
N MET A 6 33.26 -18.46 -34.53
CA MET A 6 32.47 -18.29 -33.32
C MET A 6 32.57 -19.57 -32.49
N THR A 7 33.52 -19.62 -31.56
CA THR A 7 33.49 -20.59 -30.46
C THR A 7 34.07 -19.97 -29.19
N ASN A 8 33.26 -19.82 -28.15
CA ASN A 8 33.72 -19.81 -26.76
C ASN A 8 32.59 -20.38 -25.91
N GLY A 9 32.79 -21.62 -25.48
CA GLY A 9 31.82 -22.44 -24.75
C GLY A 9 31.57 -21.99 -23.31
N PRO A 10 30.73 -22.75 -22.57
CA PRO A 10 30.42 -22.43 -21.18
C PRO A 10 31.65 -22.66 -20.29
N LEU A 11 31.99 -21.67 -19.47
CA LEU A 11 32.99 -21.77 -18.40
C LEU A 11 32.34 -22.32 -17.11
N PRO A 12 33.12 -22.95 -16.21
CA PRO A 12 32.65 -24.07 -15.38
C PRO A 12 31.87 -23.64 -14.13
N LEU A 13 30.88 -24.48 -13.79
CA LEU A 13 30.21 -24.53 -12.49
C LEU A 13 31.24 -24.85 -11.40
N VAL A 14 31.47 -23.91 -10.47
CA VAL A 14 32.17 -24.20 -9.21
C VAL A 14 31.10 -24.63 -8.20
N GLY A 15 31.08 -25.93 -7.89
CA GLY A 15 30.12 -26.54 -6.99
C GLY A 15 30.25 -26.05 -5.55
N LEU A 16 29.12 -25.65 -4.96
CA LEU A 16 28.94 -25.64 -3.51
C LEU A 16 28.48 -27.05 -3.10
N LYS A 17 29.10 -27.61 -2.06
CA LYS A 17 28.82 -28.95 -1.56
C LYS A 17 27.42 -29.01 -0.96
N GLU A 18 26.52 -29.77 -1.59
CA GLU A 18 25.28 -30.25 -0.98
C GLU A 18 25.59 -31.35 0.04
N GLY A 19 24.99 -31.25 1.22
CA GLY A 19 24.95 -32.31 2.22
C GLY A 19 23.57 -32.96 2.23
N ASN A 20 23.51 -34.17 1.68
CA ASN A 20 22.51 -35.25 1.78
C ASN A 20 21.00 -34.93 1.70
N GLU A 21 20.40 -35.52 0.67
CA GLU A 21 18.98 -35.75 0.45
C GLU A 21 18.32 -36.58 1.55
N LEU A 22 17.16 -36.13 2.04
CA LEU A 22 16.03 -36.97 2.47
C LEU A 22 14.74 -36.22 2.07
N GLY A 23 13.96 -36.81 1.18
CA GLY A 23 12.73 -36.19 0.66
C GLY A 23 11.57 -36.21 1.66
N TYR A 24 10.69 -35.20 1.59
CA TYR A 24 9.27 -35.26 1.95
C TYR A 24 8.53 -33.99 1.49
N ASP A 25 7.46 -34.22 0.72
CA ASP A 25 6.09 -33.65 0.67
C ASP A 25 5.76 -32.13 0.74
N ASP A 26 4.67 -31.82 0.03
CA ASP A 26 4.04 -30.56 -0.36
C ASP A 26 4.00 -29.41 0.69
N SER A 27 4.70 -28.31 0.39
CA SER A 27 4.39 -26.99 0.99
C SER A 27 4.72 -25.82 0.05
N GLN A 28 4.13 -24.66 0.32
CA GLN A 28 4.01 -23.51 -0.57
C GLN A 28 5.37 -22.82 -0.81
N SER A 29 5.81 -22.73 -2.06
CA SER A 29 7.14 -22.25 -2.42
C SER A 29 7.19 -20.75 -2.77
N VAL A 30 8.32 -20.11 -2.42
CA VAL A 30 8.69 -18.74 -2.82
C VAL A 30 10.10 -18.81 -3.43
N VAL A 31 10.30 -18.28 -4.65
CA VAL A 31 11.57 -18.42 -5.38
C VAL A 31 12.32 -17.08 -5.46
N ALA A 32 13.62 -17.09 -5.12
CA ALA A 32 14.59 -16.00 -5.34
C ALA A 32 15.66 -16.43 -6.39
N THR A 33 16.30 -15.51 -7.13
CA THR A 33 17.15 -15.84 -8.32
C THR A 33 18.35 -14.90 -8.58
N ALA A 34 19.58 -15.45 -8.71
CA ALA A 34 20.85 -14.74 -8.50
C ALA A 34 21.72 -14.43 -9.71
N ALA A 35 22.54 -13.38 -9.56
CA ALA A 35 23.77 -13.11 -10.32
C ALA A 35 24.86 -12.55 -9.37
N SER A 36 26.11 -13.02 -9.53
CA SER A 36 27.26 -12.51 -8.78
C SER A 36 27.95 -11.39 -9.57
N GLU A 37 27.94 -10.16 -9.02
CA GLU A 37 28.81 -9.09 -9.51
C GLU A 37 29.73 -8.54 -8.41
N PRO A 38 31.01 -8.24 -8.71
CA PRO A 38 32.04 -7.94 -7.70
C PRO A 38 31.89 -6.64 -6.89
N GLU A 39 30.80 -5.84 -7.00
CA GLU A 39 30.78 -4.47 -6.43
C GLU A 39 29.45 -3.90 -5.82
N ALA A 40 28.47 -4.70 -5.35
CA ALA A 40 27.15 -4.15 -4.91
C ALA A 40 26.79 -4.29 -3.40
N PHE A 41 25.86 -3.47 -2.89
CA PHE A 41 25.43 -3.40 -1.46
C PHE A 41 24.87 -4.70 -0.85
N PRO A 42 24.74 -4.76 0.49
CA PRO A 42 23.82 -5.68 1.16
C PRO A 42 22.37 -5.19 1.04
N ILE A 43 21.73 -5.45 -0.11
CA ILE A 43 20.27 -5.30 -0.23
C ILE A 43 19.70 -6.71 -0.31
N THR A 44 18.83 -7.08 0.62
CA THR A 44 17.99 -8.26 0.43
C THR A 44 16.77 -7.89 -0.37
N THR A 45 16.72 -8.46 -1.57
CA THR A 45 15.56 -8.42 -2.44
C THR A 45 14.77 -9.71 -2.23
N PHE A 46 13.51 -9.59 -1.84
CA PHE A 46 12.55 -10.70 -1.84
C PHE A 46 11.82 -10.68 -3.19
N SER A 47 12.38 -11.35 -4.19
CA SER A 47 11.60 -11.70 -5.39
C SER A 47 10.64 -12.82 -5.01
N PHE A 48 9.35 -12.64 -5.25
CA PHE A 48 8.41 -13.77 -5.24
C PHE A 48 8.31 -14.23 -6.69
N GLN A 49 9.35 -14.91 -7.20
CA GLN A 49 9.27 -15.47 -8.54
C GLN A 49 8.31 -16.67 -8.55
N SER A 50 7.51 -16.73 -9.60
CA SER A 50 6.52 -17.76 -9.92
C SER A 50 7.15 -19.10 -10.35
N GLY A 51 8.18 -19.58 -9.67
CA GLY A 51 9.09 -20.61 -10.20
C GLY A 51 8.98 -22.03 -9.62
N VAL A 52 8.36 -22.26 -8.45
CA VAL A 52 8.37 -23.60 -7.80
C VAL A 52 6.98 -24.04 -7.30
N PHE A 53 5.89 -23.69 -7.98
CA PHE A 53 4.76 -24.63 -8.03
C PHE A 53 5.13 -25.77 -9.01
N ARG A 54 6.19 -26.51 -8.71
CA ARG A 54 6.54 -27.80 -9.32
C ARG A 54 6.45 -28.80 -8.17
N HIS A 55 5.28 -29.35 -7.86
CA HIS A 55 4.59 -30.31 -8.69
C HIS A 55 3.07 -30.09 -8.63
N THR A 56 2.45 -29.87 -9.78
CA THR A 56 1.08 -30.35 -9.99
C THR A 56 1.15 -31.31 -11.15
N GLU A 57 0.63 -32.52 -10.95
CA GLU A 57 0.43 -33.53 -11.99
C GLU A 57 -0.05 -32.88 -13.31
N PRO A 58 0.47 -33.31 -14.47
CA PRO A 58 0.07 -32.76 -15.75
C PRO A 58 -1.43 -33.05 -15.99
N GLY A 59 -2.29 -32.03 -15.86
CA GLY A 59 -3.71 -32.15 -16.21
C GLY A 59 -4.71 -31.23 -15.52
N LYS A 60 -4.34 -30.48 -14.47
CA LYS A 60 -5.29 -29.56 -13.77
C LYS A 60 -4.87 -28.09 -13.93
N GLY A 61 -5.81 -27.26 -14.40
CA GLY A 61 -5.58 -25.84 -14.68
C GLY A 61 -5.16 -25.00 -13.46
N ARG A 62 -4.40 -23.95 -13.73
CA ARG A 62 -3.81 -22.99 -12.76
C ARG A 62 -4.89 -22.33 -11.89
N ASN A 63 -4.75 -22.37 -10.56
CA ASN A 63 -5.65 -21.66 -9.64
C ASN A 63 -4.85 -20.69 -8.74
N TRP A 64 -4.79 -19.42 -9.16
CA TRP A 64 -3.99 -18.34 -8.57
C TRP A 64 -4.59 -17.69 -7.31
N ASN A 65 -5.51 -18.38 -6.62
CA ASN A 65 -6.45 -17.74 -5.68
C ASN A 65 -6.17 -18.00 -4.18
N ARG A 66 -4.97 -18.45 -3.77
CA ARG A 66 -4.64 -18.62 -2.35
C ARG A 66 -3.45 -17.75 -1.96
N SER A 67 -3.70 -16.78 -1.08
CA SER A 67 -2.67 -16.05 -0.33
C SER A 67 -1.93 -17.03 0.59
N PRO A 68 -0.58 -16.92 0.73
CA PRO A 68 0.17 -17.68 1.72
C PRO A 68 -0.39 -17.45 3.13
N GLY A 69 -0.14 -18.41 4.04
CA GLY A 69 -0.45 -18.27 5.47
C GLY A 69 0.21 -17.03 6.11
N ILE A 70 -0.02 -16.84 7.41
CA ILE A 70 0.57 -15.72 8.17
C ILE A 70 2.11 -15.79 8.05
N MET A 71 2.72 -14.83 7.36
CA MET A 71 4.18 -14.74 7.22
C MET A 71 4.70 -13.45 7.86
N LYS A 72 5.69 -13.56 8.74
CA LYS A 72 6.37 -12.41 9.36
C LYS A 72 7.85 -12.44 9.01
N THR A 73 8.32 -11.41 8.34
CA THR A 73 9.72 -11.23 7.98
C THR A 73 10.35 -10.14 8.84
N LEU A 74 11.35 -10.51 9.63
CA LEU A 74 12.21 -9.59 10.37
C LEU A 74 13.43 -9.26 9.51
N SER A 75 13.75 -7.97 9.33
CA SER A 75 14.94 -7.51 8.61
C SER A 75 15.71 -6.54 9.52
N TRP A 76 16.97 -6.85 9.84
CA TRP A 76 17.72 -6.08 10.84
C TRP A 76 19.21 -5.96 10.52
N ASN A 77 19.72 -4.73 10.52
CA ASN A 77 21.14 -4.46 10.50
C ASN A 77 21.69 -4.57 11.92
N ALA A 78 22.34 -5.69 12.22
CA ALA A 78 22.76 -6.05 13.57
C ALA A 78 24.06 -5.38 14.00
N ARG A 79 24.85 -4.87 13.03
CA ARG A 79 26.15 -4.22 13.25
C ARG A 79 27.09 -5.01 14.18
N GLY A 80 27.18 -6.30 13.91
CA GLY A 80 28.06 -7.23 14.61
C GLY A 80 27.32 -8.13 15.61
N LEU A 81 27.36 -9.43 15.37
CA LEU A 81 26.81 -10.49 16.23
C LEU A 81 27.90 -11.30 16.94
N GLY A 82 29.13 -10.80 16.95
CA GLY A 82 30.29 -11.50 17.53
C GLY A 82 30.36 -11.50 19.05
N ASN A 83 29.55 -10.68 19.75
CA ASN A 83 29.52 -10.62 21.21
C ASN A 83 28.22 -11.21 21.78
N PRO A 84 28.23 -11.80 23.00
CA PRO A 84 27.05 -12.42 23.59
C PRO A 84 25.86 -11.48 23.79
N GLY A 85 26.11 -10.22 24.15
CA GLY A 85 25.05 -9.23 24.38
C GLY A 85 24.22 -8.96 23.13
N ALA A 86 24.86 -8.71 21.99
CA ALA A 86 24.18 -8.51 20.71
C ALA A 86 23.37 -9.74 20.28
N PHE A 87 23.82 -10.94 20.67
CA PHE A 87 23.08 -12.18 20.41
C PHE A 87 21.83 -12.32 21.30
N GLU A 88 21.90 -11.88 22.56
CA GLU A 88 20.74 -11.85 23.46
C GLU A 88 19.69 -10.82 23.03
N GLU A 89 20.14 -9.68 22.50
CA GLU A 89 19.27 -8.68 21.86
C GLU A 89 18.53 -9.29 20.66
N LEU A 90 19.25 -9.99 19.76
CA LEU A 90 18.64 -10.73 18.65
C LEU A 90 17.59 -11.74 19.13
N ARG A 91 17.91 -12.50 20.19
CA ARG A 91 16.97 -13.46 20.78
C ARG A 91 15.74 -12.79 21.38
N GLY A 92 15.90 -11.64 22.04
CA GLY A 92 14.77 -10.86 22.56
C GLY A 92 13.87 -10.34 21.45
N LEU A 93 14.47 -9.86 20.36
CA LEU A 93 13.79 -9.41 19.15
C LEU A 93 13.00 -10.55 18.49
N ILE A 94 13.59 -11.73 18.34
CA ILE A 94 12.92 -12.92 17.78
C ILE A 94 11.79 -13.38 18.69
N ARG A 95 12.01 -13.44 20.02
CA ARG A 95 10.98 -13.85 21.00
C ARG A 95 9.78 -12.91 21.00
N SER A 96 9.99 -11.60 20.89
CA SER A 96 8.91 -10.60 20.91
C SER A 96 8.14 -10.51 19.59
N SER A 97 8.82 -10.66 18.44
CA SER A 97 8.19 -10.50 17.13
C SER A 97 7.64 -11.81 16.54
N GLN A 98 8.19 -12.96 16.98
CA GLN A 98 7.92 -14.31 16.46
C GLN A 98 7.92 -14.36 14.93
N PRO A 99 9.05 -14.02 14.28
CA PRO A 99 9.13 -13.99 12.83
C PRO A 99 9.23 -15.40 12.24
N THR A 100 8.70 -15.61 11.04
CA THR A 100 8.88 -16.85 10.28
C THR A 100 10.13 -16.81 9.41
N VAL A 101 10.56 -15.59 9.03
CA VAL A 101 11.80 -15.32 8.30
C VAL A 101 12.59 -14.24 9.02
N VAL A 102 13.89 -14.45 9.19
CA VAL A 102 14.82 -13.49 9.79
C VAL A 102 15.93 -13.20 8.80
N PHE A 103 16.09 -11.93 8.44
CA PHE A 103 17.18 -11.44 7.61
C PHE A 103 18.06 -10.47 8.42
N LEU A 104 19.37 -10.76 8.43
CA LEU A 104 20.38 -10.05 9.22
C LEU A 104 21.43 -9.45 8.29
N MET A 105 21.76 -8.19 8.53
CA MET A 105 22.79 -7.43 7.83
C MET A 105 23.93 -7.04 8.76
N GLU A 106 25.13 -6.88 8.17
CA GLU A 106 26.35 -6.50 8.88
C GLU A 106 26.59 -7.38 10.11
N THR A 107 26.49 -8.71 9.95
CA THR A 107 26.67 -9.66 11.05
C THR A 107 28.11 -9.66 11.58
N HIS A 108 29.09 -9.27 10.75
CA HIS A 108 30.54 -9.29 11.03
C HIS A 108 31.05 -10.67 11.48
N LEU A 109 30.36 -11.73 11.07
CA LEU A 109 30.74 -13.11 11.32
C LEU A 109 31.52 -13.66 10.12
N TRP A 110 32.51 -14.51 10.37
CA TRP A 110 33.36 -15.12 9.33
C TRP A 110 33.63 -16.60 9.64
N GLY A 111 33.50 -17.50 8.67
CA GLY A 111 33.82 -18.92 8.85
C GLY A 111 32.69 -19.71 9.52
N LYS A 112 33.00 -20.72 10.37
CA LYS A 112 32.03 -21.69 10.93
C LYS A 112 31.03 -21.13 11.97
N TYR A 113 30.62 -19.86 11.87
CA TYR A 113 29.53 -19.31 12.70
C TYR A 113 28.13 -19.64 12.16
N ASP A 114 28.04 -20.26 10.98
CA ASP A 114 26.80 -20.82 10.40
C ASP A 114 26.05 -21.70 11.41
N SER A 115 26.74 -22.62 12.07
CA SER A 115 26.18 -23.45 13.15
C SER A 115 25.77 -22.61 14.37
N MET A 116 26.49 -21.56 14.72
CA MET A 116 26.14 -20.73 15.88
C MET A 116 24.82 -19.98 15.68
N ILE A 117 24.57 -19.38 14.51
CA ILE A 117 23.27 -18.74 14.23
C ILE A 117 22.20 -19.84 14.16
N LYS A 118 22.37 -20.84 13.29
CA LYS A 118 21.39 -21.91 13.07
C LYS A 118 20.91 -22.56 14.37
N TYR A 119 21.83 -22.98 15.26
CA TYR A 119 21.48 -23.65 16.51
C TYR A 119 20.98 -22.71 17.62
N LYS A 120 21.41 -21.44 17.66
CA LYS A 120 21.09 -20.55 18.79
C LYS A 120 19.84 -19.69 18.59
N ILE A 121 19.39 -19.45 17.36
CA ILE A 121 18.13 -18.72 17.08
C ILE A 121 16.97 -19.63 16.68
N GLY A 122 17.21 -20.93 16.47
CA GLY A 122 16.15 -21.94 16.36
C GLY A 122 15.45 -22.01 15.00
N TYR A 123 16.13 -21.62 13.92
CA TYR A 123 15.62 -21.74 12.55
C TYR A 123 16.28 -22.95 11.85
N PRO A 124 15.50 -23.89 11.31
CA PRO A 124 16.00 -25.13 10.69
C PRO A 124 16.79 -24.87 9.39
N HIS A 125 16.50 -23.79 8.69
CA HIS A 125 17.14 -23.42 7.43
C HIS A 125 17.82 -22.06 7.53
N SER A 126 19.04 -21.95 7.00
CA SER A 126 19.76 -20.68 6.94
C SER A 126 20.73 -20.61 5.77
N ILE A 127 20.85 -19.42 5.17
CA ILE A 127 21.81 -19.06 4.11
C ILE A 127 22.66 -17.91 4.63
N HIS A 128 23.97 -17.98 4.42
CA HIS A 128 24.91 -16.98 4.93
C HIS A 128 25.91 -16.53 3.87
N VAL A 129 26.30 -15.25 3.96
CA VAL A 129 27.42 -14.68 3.23
C VAL A 129 28.40 -14.16 4.27
N ASP A 130 29.64 -14.66 4.25
CA ASP A 130 30.68 -14.27 5.20
C ASP A 130 31.02 -12.77 5.13
N SER A 131 31.39 -12.21 6.28
CA SER A 131 31.98 -10.88 6.33
C SER A 131 33.42 -10.88 5.80
N MET A 132 33.83 -9.76 5.21
CA MET A 132 35.24 -9.50 4.86
C MET A 132 35.86 -8.59 5.91
N GLY A 133 36.50 -9.20 6.92
CA GLY A 133 37.05 -8.47 8.07
C GLY A 133 35.94 -7.92 8.97
N ARG A 134 35.88 -6.61 9.18
CA ARG A 134 34.82 -5.93 9.98
C ARG A 134 33.70 -5.33 9.11
N ARG A 135 33.47 -5.87 7.92
CA ARG A 135 32.49 -5.33 6.96
C ARG A 135 31.66 -6.43 6.35
N GLY A 136 30.36 -6.16 6.20
CA GLY A 136 29.40 -7.09 5.61
C GLY A 136 29.09 -8.27 6.53
N GLY A 137 28.75 -9.40 5.95
CA GLY A 137 28.16 -10.51 6.68
C GLY A 137 26.63 -10.43 6.60
N LEU A 138 26.03 -11.42 5.96
CA LEU A 138 24.59 -11.52 5.78
C LEU A 138 24.12 -12.89 6.23
N ALA A 139 22.94 -12.94 6.84
CA ALA A 139 22.30 -14.20 7.21
C ALA A 139 20.81 -14.11 6.92
N LEU A 140 20.28 -15.14 6.30
CA LEU A 140 18.84 -15.35 6.12
C LEU A 140 18.49 -16.66 6.82
N CYS A 141 17.48 -16.65 7.68
CA CYS A 141 17.06 -17.79 8.47
C CYS A 141 15.53 -17.97 8.34
N ARG A 142 15.07 -19.20 8.16
CA ARG A 142 13.66 -19.52 7.87
C ARG A 142 13.22 -20.84 8.53
N ASN A 143 11.92 -20.94 8.77
CA ASN A 143 11.26 -22.17 9.20
C ASN A 143 10.96 -23.08 8.00
N ASP A 144 10.65 -24.36 8.27
CA ASP A 144 10.36 -25.38 7.24
C ASP A 144 9.17 -25.02 6.34
N GLU A 145 8.27 -24.15 6.80
CA GLU A 145 7.05 -23.76 6.08
C GLU A 145 7.26 -22.78 4.92
N ILE A 146 8.48 -22.26 4.73
CA ILE A 146 8.76 -21.20 3.74
C ILE A 146 10.05 -21.54 3.03
N ASP A 147 10.01 -21.79 1.73
CA ASP A 147 11.20 -21.85 0.90
C ASP A 147 11.71 -20.45 0.56
N VAL A 148 12.98 -20.22 0.87
CA VAL A 148 13.74 -19.05 0.43
C VAL A 148 15.15 -19.54 0.09
N ASP A 149 15.50 -19.43 -1.18
CA ASP A 149 16.67 -20.12 -1.72
C ASP A 149 17.89 -19.22 -1.93
N GLU A 150 17.76 -17.89 -1.84
CA GLU A 150 18.87 -17.00 -2.20
C GLU A 150 18.94 -15.67 -1.43
N LEU A 151 20.17 -15.17 -1.27
CA LEU A 151 20.56 -13.98 -0.51
C LEU A 151 21.53 -13.12 -1.33
N TYR A 152 21.28 -11.81 -1.47
CA TYR A 152 22.19 -10.88 -2.15
C TYR A 152 22.93 -10.00 -1.17
N GLY A 153 24.24 -9.92 -1.34
CA GLY A 153 24.97 -8.70 -1.00
C GLY A 153 26.47 -8.86 -0.99
N ASN A 154 27.17 -7.75 -1.23
CA ASN A 154 28.61 -7.72 -1.28
C ASN A 154 29.19 -6.70 -0.27
N PRO A 155 30.27 -7.06 0.47
CA PRO A 155 30.85 -6.20 1.52
C PRO A 155 31.64 -4.96 1.04
N LYS A 156 31.88 -4.79 -0.27
CA LYS A 156 32.71 -3.68 -0.79
C LYS A 156 31.95 -2.36 -0.88
N THR A 157 32.36 -1.42 -0.04
CA THR A 157 31.65 -0.18 0.33
C THR A 157 32.09 1.07 -0.42
N CYS A 158 32.30 1.03 -1.75
CA CYS A 158 32.84 2.20 -2.46
C CYS A 158 32.01 2.80 -3.61
N ARG A 159 30.90 2.21 -4.09
CA ARG A 159 30.16 2.77 -5.25
C ARG A 159 28.64 2.62 -5.21
N ARG A 160 27.94 3.64 -4.68
CA ARG A 160 26.44 3.75 -4.66
C ARG A 160 25.76 3.55 -6.01
N ARG A 161 26.42 3.89 -7.12
CA ARG A 161 25.86 3.77 -8.47
C ARG A 161 25.62 2.32 -8.88
N HIS A 162 26.55 1.42 -8.55
CA HIS A 162 26.47 0.00 -8.94
C HIS A 162 25.31 -0.73 -8.27
N SER A 163 24.91 -0.30 -7.09
CA SER A 163 23.79 -0.92 -6.39
C SER A 163 22.43 -0.53 -6.95
N TRP A 164 22.30 0.68 -7.49
CA TRP A 164 21.11 1.06 -8.26
C TRP A 164 21.05 0.30 -9.59
N ASP A 165 22.20 0.10 -10.23
CA ASP A 165 22.29 -0.71 -11.44
C ASP A 165 21.97 -2.19 -11.15
N LEU A 166 22.41 -2.74 -10.02
CA LEU A 166 22.03 -4.08 -9.58
C LEU A 166 20.51 -4.16 -9.34
N LEU A 167 19.92 -3.20 -8.63
CA LEU A 167 18.48 -3.16 -8.40
C LEU A 167 17.70 -3.17 -9.74
N ARG A 168 18.15 -2.41 -10.73
CA ARG A 168 17.58 -2.42 -12.09
C ARG A 168 17.74 -3.78 -12.78
N ARG A 169 18.89 -4.44 -12.64
CA ARG A 169 19.13 -5.78 -13.21
C ARG A 169 18.28 -6.87 -12.55
N LEU A 170 18.05 -6.75 -11.23
CA LEU A 170 17.21 -7.67 -10.46
C LEU A 170 15.71 -7.42 -10.66
N THR A 171 15.33 -6.37 -11.39
CA THR A 171 13.92 -6.06 -11.64
C THR A 171 13.31 -7.21 -12.44
N PRO A 172 12.28 -7.89 -11.90
CA PRO A 172 11.72 -9.06 -12.55
C PRO A 172 10.87 -8.68 -13.75
N LEU A 173 10.51 -9.69 -14.55
CA LEU A 173 9.60 -9.51 -15.66
C LEU A 173 8.25 -8.93 -15.20
N PRO A 174 7.55 -8.15 -16.04
CA PRO A 174 6.25 -7.59 -15.72
C PRO A 174 5.26 -8.66 -15.24
N GLY A 175 4.51 -8.38 -14.16
CA GLY A 175 3.51 -9.30 -13.60
C GLY A 175 4.03 -10.19 -12.46
N VAL A 176 5.31 -10.09 -12.10
CA VAL A 176 5.91 -10.81 -10.96
C VAL A 176 5.88 -9.94 -9.70
N PRO A 177 5.19 -10.36 -8.62
CA PRO A 177 5.26 -9.70 -7.32
C PRO A 177 6.70 -9.57 -6.79
N TRP A 178 7.14 -8.35 -6.51
CA TRP A 178 8.48 -8.07 -6.01
C TRP A 178 8.49 -7.10 -4.83
N CYS A 179 9.24 -7.45 -3.78
CA CYS A 179 9.44 -6.64 -2.60
C CYS A 179 10.91 -6.65 -2.17
N CYS A 180 11.44 -5.55 -1.67
CA CYS A 180 12.78 -5.46 -1.10
C CYS A 180 12.68 -4.85 0.29
N VAL A 181 13.32 -5.44 1.30
CA VAL A 181 13.25 -4.97 2.70
C VAL A 181 14.63 -5.04 3.33
N GLY A 182 15.15 -3.90 3.77
CA GLY A 182 16.44 -3.83 4.46
C GLY A 182 17.05 -2.44 4.43
N ASP A 183 18.36 -2.39 4.63
CA ASP A 183 19.16 -1.17 4.67
C ASP A 183 19.57 -0.72 3.26
N PHE A 184 19.02 0.39 2.78
CA PHE A 184 19.36 0.98 1.49
C PHE A 184 20.52 1.97 1.58
N ASN A 185 20.96 2.34 2.79
CA ASN A 185 21.99 3.34 3.04
C ASN A 185 21.73 4.70 2.32
N ALA A 186 20.46 5.01 2.06
CA ALA A 186 20.02 6.18 1.32
C ALA A 186 18.68 6.71 1.85
N ILE A 187 18.49 8.02 1.73
CA ILE A 187 17.25 8.73 2.07
C ILE A 187 16.54 9.22 0.80
N LEU A 188 15.21 9.21 0.82
CA LEU A 188 14.37 9.69 -0.28
C LEU A 188 14.10 11.19 -0.18
N SER A 189 14.11 11.80 1.01
CA SER A 189 13.89 13.25 1.20
C SER A 189 14.74 13.79 2.34
N SER A 190 14.88 15.12 2.42
CA SER A 190 15.56 15.80 3.53
C SER A 190 14.90 15.52 4.88
N ASP A 191 13.57 15.31 4.89
CA ASP A 191 12.79 15.07 6.11
C ASP A 191 13.09 13.71 6.74
N GLU A 192 13.78 12.81 6.01
CA GLU A 192 14.27 11.53 6.51
C GLU A 192 15.64 11.65 7.21
N LYS A 193 16.05 12.87 7.57
CA LYS A 193 17.30 13.15 8.28
C LYS A 193 17.11 14.21 9.36
N LEU A 194 17.70 13.95 10.53
CA LEU A 194 17.83 14.92 11.62
C LEU A 194 19.31 15.12 11.96
N GLY A 195 19.68 16.38 12.20
CA GLY A 195 21.04 16.76 12.58
C GLY A 195 22.08 16.69 11.47
N GLY A 196 23.17 17.42 11.67
CA GLY A 196 24.26 17.56 10.71
C GLY A 196 23.86 18.28 9.42
N SER A 197 24.75 18.24 8.42
CA SER A 197 24.53 18.90 7.13
C SER A 197 23.56 18.13 6.23
N ASN A 198 22.82 18.85 5.38
CA ASN A 198 21.94 18.26 4.39
C ASN A 198 22.68 17.30 3.46
N LYS A 199 22.03 16.19 3.10
CA LYS A 199 22.56 15.26 2.08
C LYS A 199 22.46 15.91 0.70
N SER A 200 23.34 15.49 -0.20
CA SER A 200 23.31 15.93 -1.59
C SER A 200 21.98 15.59 -2.25
N ASN A 201 21.34 16.59 -2.87
CA ASN A 201 20.13 16.42 -3.67
C ASN A 201 20.31 15.38 -4.78
N ASN A 202 21.49 15.34 -5.41
CA ASN A 202 21.78 14.37 -6.48
C ASN A 202 21.72 12.93 -5.95
N SER A 203 22.16 12.68 -4.71
CA SER A 203 22.07 11.35 -4.11
C SER A 203 20.62 10.92 -3.91
N MET A 204 19.75 11.85 -3.47
CA MET A 204 18.32 11.57 -3.28
C MET A 204 17.60 11.40 -4.61
N ILE A 205 17.92 12.22 -5.61
CA ILE A 205 17.38 12.11 -6.98
C ILE A 205 17.74 10.76 -7.59
N ASN A 206 19.02 10.35 -7.51
CA ASN A 206 19.44 9.06 -8.06
C ASN A 206 18.74 7.88 -7.38
N PHE A 207 18.47 7.98 -6.07
CA PHE A 207 17.74 6.94 -5.36
C PHE A 207 16.26 6.88 -5.77
N ARG A 208 15.60 8.04 -5.94
CA ARG A 208 14.22 8.11 -6.47
C ARG A 208 14.14 7.56 -7.90
N LEU A 209 15.09 7.91 -8.76
CA LEU A 209 15.16 7.38 -10.13
C LEU A 209 15.32 5.87 -10.14
N ALA A 210 16.17 5.30 -9.29
CA ALA A 210 16.30 3.85 -9.16
C ALA A 210 14.97 3.19 -8.74
N HIS A 211 14.22 3.79 -7.81
CA HIS A 211 12.89 3.31 -7.46
C HIS A 211 11.91 3.37 -8.63
N ASP A 212 11.91 4.49 -9.37
CA ASP A 212 11.02 4.69 -10.51
C ASP A 212 11.33 3.72 -11.66
N ASP A 213 12.61 3.56 -12.01
CA ASP A 213 13.08 2.63 -13.05
C ASP A 213 12.66 1.18 -12.75
N CYS A 214 12.70 0.80 -11.46
CA CYS A 214 12.34 -0.53 -10.97
C CYS A 214 10.83 -0.70 -10.71
N GLY A 215 10.01 0.35 -10.88
CA GLY A 215 8.59 0.33 -10.54
C GLY A 215 8.31 0.12 -9.04
N LEU A 216 9.29 0.41 -8.18
CA LEU A 216 9.24 0.21 -6.74
C LEU A 216 8.66 1.43 -6.04
N ARG A 217 7.87 1.16 -5.00
CA ARG A 217 7.25 2.17 -4.15
C ARG A 217 7.46 1.83 -2.68
N ASP A 218 7.71 2.84 -1.86
CA ASP A 218 7.87 2.69 -0.42
C ASP A 218 6.59 2.08 0.20
N LEU A 219 6.77 1.05 1.00
CA LEU A 219 5.70 0.31 1.68
C LEU A 219 5.01 1.15 2.78
N GLY A 220 5.61 2.27 3.19
CA GLY A 220 5.25 2.98 4.41
C GLY A 220 5.58 2.16 5.65
N PHE A 221 5.34 2.72 6.83
CA PHE A 221 5.69 2.09 8.10
C PHE A 221 4.78 2.54 9.25
N SER A 222 4.88 1.86 10.38
CA SER A 222 4.39 2.28 11.70
C SER A 222 5.54 2.32 12.70
N GLY A 223 5.48 3.22 13.68
CA GLY A 223 6.58 3.47 14.62
C GLY A 223 7.42 4.70 14.25
N ALA A 224 8.61 4.83 14.87
CA ALA A 224 9.48 5.98 14.71
C ALA A 224 10.03 6.11 13.27
N GLN A 225 10.08 7.32 12.73
CA GLN A 225 10.54 7.55 11.35
C GLN A 225 12.02 7.19 11.13
N MET A 226 12.88 7.55 12.08
CA MET A 226 14.33 7.35 11.96
C MET A 226 14.69 5.92 12.31
N THR A 227 15.40 5.24 11.41
CA THR A 227 15.83 3.85 11.61
C THR A 227 17.27 3.72 12.04
N TRP A 228 18.10 4.76 11.82
CA TRP A 228 19.50 4.78 12.18
C TRP A 228 19.85 5.97 13.08
N ASN A 229 20.76 5.78 14.04
CA ASN A 229 21.27 6.83 14.93
C ASN A 229 22.78 6.70 15.17
N ASN A 230 23.55 7.74 14.90
CA ASN A 230 25.01 7.69 15.06
C ASN A 230 25.53 7.60 16.51
N GLY A 231 24.66 7.67 17.52
CA GLY A 231 24.99 7.53 18.95
C GLY A 231 25.80 8.69 19.54
N ARG A 232 26.02 9.78 18.79
CA ARG A 232 26.79 10.93 19.28
C ARG A 232 25.92 11.85 20.13
N LYS A 233 26.55 12.61 21.03
CA LYS A 233 25.86 13.54 21.94
C LYS A 233 25.63 14.91 21.29
N GLY A 234 24.56 15.59 21.72
CA GLY A 234 24.28 16.98 21.37
C GLY A 234 24.13 17.23 19.87
N ALA A 235 24.64 18.37 19.39
CA ALA A 235 24.55 18.78 17.99
C ALA A 235 25.26 17.84 16.99
N ALA A 236 26.13 16.96 17.48
CA ALA A 236 26.77 15.93 16.66
C ALA A 236 25.88 14.69 16.45
N ASN A 237 24.74 14.58 17.14
CA ASN A 237 23.77 13.51 16.93
C ASN A 237 23.15 13.63 15.55
N ILE A 238 23.16 12.52 14.81
CA ILE A 238 22.56 12.42 13.49
C ILE A 238 21.69 11.18 13.46
N GLN A 239 20.47 11.35 12.95
CA GLN A 239 19.52 10.26 12.73
C GLN A 239 19.03 10.28 11.29
N GLU A 240 18.88 9.10 10.70
CA GLU A 240 18.46 8.95 9.29
C GLU A 240 17.49 7.76 9.15
N ARG A 241 16.59 7.81 8.16
CA ARG A 241 15.81 6.63 7.74
C ARG A 241 16.53 5.91 6.61
N LEU A 242 17.33 4.90 6.96
CA LEU A 242 18.13 4.14 5.99
C LEU A 242 17.47 2.82 5.61
N ASP A 243 16.72 2.24 6.54
CA ASP A 243 16.07 0.95 6.41
C ASP A 243 14.62 1.14 5.91
N ARG A 244 14.21 0.40 4.88
CA ARG A 244 12.85 0.49 4.32
C ARG A 244 12.42 -0.79 3.62
N GLY A 245 11.10 -0.94 3.50
CA GLY A 245 10.47 -1.87 2.57
C GLY A 245 9.99 -1.13 1.32
N VAL A 246 10.24 -1.69 0.14
CA VAL A 246 9.76 -1.17 -1.15
C VAL A 246 9.20 -2.31 -1.99
N ALA A 247 8.14 -2.08 -2.75
CA ALA A 247 7.55 -3.13 -3.59
C ALA A 247 6.93 -2.60 -4.87
N ASN A 248 6.75 -3.49 -5.84
CA ASN A 248 6.05 -3.17 -7.09
C ASN A 248 4.52 -3.33 -6.94
N ILE A 249 3.80 -2.88 -7.97
CA ILE A 249 2.33 -2.90 -8.00
C ILE A 249 1.73 -4.31 -7.93
N ASP A 250 2.43 -5.30 -8.50
CA ASP A 250 1.99 -6.69 -8.51
C ASP A 250 2.03 -7.27 -7.09
N TRP A 251 3.07 -6.94 -6.32
CA TRP A 251 3.19 -7.31 -4.91
C TRP A 251 2.10 -6.69 -4.04
N TRP A 252 1.81 -5.39 -4.19
CA TRP A 252 0.67 -4.77 -3.50
C TRP A 252 -0.67 -5.37 -3.87
N SER A 253 -0.79 -5.91 -5.08
CA SER A 253 -2.02 -6.57 -5.50
C SER A 253 -2.19 -7.93 -4.87
N PHE A 254 -1.08 -8.61 -4.59
CA PHE A 254 -1.06 -9.92 -3.96
C PHE A 254 -1.17 -9.85 -2.43
N PHE A 255 -0.51 -8.87 -1.79
CA PHE A 255 -0.53 -8.65 -0.36
C PHE A 255 -1.15 -7.29 -0.01
N PRO A 256 -2.49 -7.12 -0.09
CA PRO A 256 -3.12 -5.82 0.16
C PRO A 256 -3.11 -5.40 1.64
N ASP A 257 -3.05 -6.36 2.57
CA ASP A 257 -3.20 -6.12 4.01
C ASP A 257 -1.89 -6.09 4.80
N TYR A 258 -0.75 -6.12 4.10
CA TYR A 258 0.58 -6.11 4.71
C TYR A 258 0.77 -4.98 5.73
N HIS A 259 1.66 -5.21 6.69
CA HIS A 259 2.08 -4.24 7.68
C HIS A 259 3.60 -4.20 7.76
N LEU A 260 4.20 -3.02 7.75
CA LEU A 260 5.62 -2.85 8.00
C LEU A 260 5.78 -1.98 9.25
N SER A 261 6.54 -2.45 10.23
CA SER A 261 6.78 -1.74 11.48
C SER A 261 8.27 -1.47 11.68
N HIS A 262 8.61 -0.27 12.14
CA HIS A 262 9.92 0.05 12.67
C HIS A 262 9.91 -0.27 14.17
N LEU A 263 10.68 -1.28 14.56
CA LEU A 263 10.79 -1.72 15.94
C LEU A 263 11.73 -0.81 16.75
N GLU A 264 11.85 -1.07 18.05
CA GLU A 264 12.78 -0.38 18.94
C GLU A 264 14.25 -0.67 18.61
N PHE A 265 15.18 0.04 19.25
CA PHE A 265 16.60 -0.28 19.14
C PHE A 265 16.92 -1.47 20.07
N TRP A 266 17.55 -2.50 19.50
CA TRP A 266 17.95 -3.74 20.21
C TRP A 266 19.47 -3.89 20.18
N GLY A 267 20.19 -2.97 20.81
CA GLY A 267 21.67 -2.98 20.88
C GLY A 267 22.42 -2.63 19.58
N SER A 268 21.72 -2.44 18.46
CA SER A 268 22.26 -1.90 17.21
C SER A 268 21.98 -0.40 17.08
N ASP A 269 22.77 0.29 16.27
CA ASP A 269 22.47 1.66 15.83
C ASP A 269 21.41 1.74 14.73
N HIS A 270 20.90 0.57 14.29
CA HIS A 270 19.73 0.41 13.42
C HIS A 270 18.53 -0.22 14.16
N ARG A 271 17.33 0.23 13.81
CA ARG A 271 16.06 -0.40 14.15
C ARG A 271 15.81 -1.61 13.27
N ALA A 272 15.18 -2.64 13.83
CA ALA A 272 14.68 -3.75 13.04
C ALA A 272 13.36 -3.38 12.33
N LEU A 273 13.18 -3.93 11.13
CA LEU A 273 11.94 -3.86 10.37
C LEU A 273 11.17 -5.17 10.49
N LEU A 274 9.88 -5.10 10.80
CA LEU A 274 8.99 -6.27 10.79
C LEU A 274 7.93 -6.12 9.70
N LEU A 275 8.07 -6.90 8.63
CA LEU A 275 7.08 -7.04 7.57
C LEU A 275 6.15 -8.21 7.90
N ASP A 276 4.90 -7.88 8.18
CA ASP A 276 3.86 -8.84 8.56
C ASP A 276 2.84 -8.94 7.42
N LEU A 277 2.82 -10.11 6.80
CA LEU A 277 1.90 -10.54 5.75
C LEU A 277 0.81 -11.41 6.36
N ARG A 278 0.10 -10.86 7.35
CA ARG A 278 -1.19 -11.42 7.76
C ARG A 278 -2.15 -11.38 6.57
N PRO A 279 -2.87 -12.47 6.24
CA PRO A 279 -4.18 -12.29 5.63
C PRO A 279 -4.94 -11.39 6.61
N GLY A 280 -5.28 -10.18 6.17
CA GLY A 280 -5.84 -9.19 7.09
C GLY A 280 -6.99 -9.82 7.88
N PRO A 281 -7.21 -9.48 9.16
CA PRO A 281 -8.56 -9.64 9.67
C PRO A 281 -9.43 -9.00 8.61
N ARG A 282 -10.40 -9.75 8.03
CA ARG A 282 -11.38 -9.19 7.10
C ARG A 282 -11.90 -7.97 7.82
N GLY A 283 -11.36 -6.79 7.49
CA GLY A 283 -11.52 -5.63 8.34
C GLY A 283 -13.00 -5.46 8.41
N LEU A 284 -13.58 -5.62 9.62
CA LEU A 284 -15.02 -5.81 9.85
C LEU A 284 -15.73 -4.94 8.83
N GLU A 285 -16.16 -5.57 7.73
CA GLU A 285 -16.73 -4.81 6.63
C GLU A 285 -18.08 -4.46 7.19
N ARG A 286 -18.18 -3.31 7.89
CA ARG A 286 -19.43 -2.56 7.90
C ARG A 286 -19.80 -2.53 6.44
N GLY A 287 -20.86 -3.28 6.08
CA GLY A 287 -21.26 -3.44 4.70
C GLY A 287 -21.27 -2.04 4.10
N ARG A 288 -20.40 -1.80 3.11
CA ARG A 288 -20.07 -0.43 2.71
C ARG A 288 -21.38 0.34 2.56
N GLY A 289 -21.47 1.44 3.32
CA GLY A 289 -22.56 2.39 3.18
C GLY A 289 -22.71 2.77 1.71
N PHE A 290 -23.93 3.15 1.32
CA PHE A 290 -24.11 3.70 -0.01
C PHE A 290 -23.19 4.91 -0.19
N CYS A 291 -22.57 5.03 -1.36
CA CYS A 291 -21.82 6.21 -1.74
C CYS A 291 -22.12 6.47 -3.21
N PHE A 292 -22.65 7.64 -3.50
CA PHE A 292 -22.99 8.06 -4.85
C PHE A 292 -21.72 8.28 -5.65
N GLU A 293 -21.62 7.66 -6.83
CA GLU A 293 -20.49 7.89 -7.73
C GLU A 293 -20.87 8.96 -8.78
N PRO A 294 -20.19 10.12 -8.82
CA PRO A 294 -20.35 11.16 -9.85
C PRO A 294 -20.45 10.66 -11.29
N GLY A 295 -19.72 9.59 -11.63
CA GLY A 295 -19.76 8.98 -12.96
C GLY A 295 -21.14 8.46 -13.36
N TRP A 296 -22.02 8.14 -12.40
CA TRP A 296 -23.37 7.65 -12.67
C TRP A 296 -24.24 8.69 -13.38
N LEU A 297 -24.00 9.99 -13.17
CA LEU A 297 -24.77 11.08 -13.80
C LEU A 297 -24.64 11.16 -15.32
N ARG A 298 -23.64 10.47 -15.90
CA ARG A 298 -23.45 10.40 -17.36
C ARG A 298 -24.35 9.35 -18.02
N ASP A 299 -25.00 8.53 -17.21
CA ASP A 299 -25.88 7.46 -17.66
C ASP A 299 -27.31 7.93 -17.48
N ASP A 300 -28.07 8.00 -18.57
CA ASP A 300 -29.44 8.50 -18.55
C ASP A 300 -30.33 7.66 -17.61
N GLU A 301 -30.07 6.35 -17.51
CA GLU A 301 -30.78 5.47 -16.56
C GLU A 301 -30.59 5.91 -15.11
N CYS A 302 -29.45 6.52 -14.74
CA CYS A 302 -29.25 7.04 -13.39
C CYS A 302 -30.24 8.17 -13.09
N ASN A 303 -30.43 9.09 -14.04
CA ASN A 303 -31.35 10.23 -13.87
C ASN A 303 -32.80 9.73 -13.79
N GLU A 304 -33.17 8.76 -14.62
CA GLU A 304 -34.49 8.12 -14.59
C GLU A 304 -34.78 7.40 -13.27
N ILE A 305 -33.79 6.68 -12.73
CA ILE A 305 -33.90 5.98 -11.45
C ILE A 305 -34.12 6.97 -10.31
N VAL A 306 -33.38 8.09 -10.31
CA VAL A 306 -33.54 9.15 -9.30
C VAL A 306 -34.94 9.73 -9.39
N ALA A 307 -35.38 10.15 -10.58
CA ALA A 307 -36.71 10.72 -10.79
C ALA A 307 -37.84 9.76 -10.39
N THR A 308 -37.74 8.48 -10.77
CA THR A 308 -38.74 7.46 -10.45
C THR A 308 -38.77 7.14 -8.96
N SER A 309 -37.60 7.01 -8.34
CA SER A 309 -37.49 6.73 -6.90
C SER A 309 -38.01 7.90 -6.06
N TRP A 310 -37.73 9.13 -6.49
CA TRP A 310 -38.18 10.35 -5.82
C TRP A 310 -39.70 10.53 -5.94
N LYS A 311 -40.25 10.45 -7.15
CA LYS A 311 -41.70 10.60 -7.40
C LYS A 311 -42.56 9.53 -6.71
N SER A 312 -42.01 8.33 -6.53
CA SER A 312 -42.74 7.23 -5.87
C SER A 312 -42.68 7.28 -4.35
N HIS A 313 -41.99 8.26 -3.75
CA HIS A 313 -41.92 8.44 -2.31
C HIS A 313 -42.89 9.51 -1.83
N VAL A 314 -43.54 9.29 -0.70
CA VAL A 314 -44.50 10.24 -0.11
C VAL A 314 -43.76 11.13 0.87
N PHE A 315 -43.71 12.43 0.57
CA PHE A 315 -43.09 13.44 1.44
C PHE A 315 -44.15 14.04 2.38
N THR A 316 -43.87 14.04 3.68
CA THR A 316 -44.76 14.59 4.71
C THR A 316 -44.32 15.97 5.19
N GLY A 317 -43.26 16.53 4.58
CA GLY A 317 -42.66 17.81 4.99
C GLY A 317 -41.71 17.70 6.20
N SER A 318 -41.53 16.51 6.77
CA SER A 318 -40.55 16.28 7.84
C SER A 318 -39.16 15.94 7.27
N ALA A 319 -38.10 16.27 8.02
CA ALA A 319 -36.74 15.85 7.71
C ALA A 319 -36.60 14.32 7.59
N SER A 320 -37.33 13.56 8.42
CA SER A 320 -37.34 12.10 8.35
C SER A 320 -37.93 11.57 7.02
N SER A 321 -38.97 12.22 6.50
CA SER A 321 -39.58 11.84 5.22
C SER A 321 -38.64 12.12 4.04
N PHE A 322 -37.89 13.24 4.11
CA PHE A 322 -36.87 13.58 3.12
C PHE A 322 -35.73 12.56 3.11
N LEU A 323 -35.18 12.22 4.28
CA LEU A 323 -34.16 11.18 4.43
C LEU A 323 -34.66 9.81 3.95
N GLY A 324 -35.95 9.50 4.17
CA GLY A 324 -36.59 8.30 3.63
C GLY A 324 -36.58 8.25 2.10
N GLY A 325 -36.84 9.38 1.44
CA GLY A 325 -36.78 9.51 -0.02
C GLY A 325 -35.35 9.32 -0.55
N LEU A 326 -34.37 9.95 0.09
CA LEU A 326 -32.95 9.76 -0.24
C LEU A 326 -32.50 8.31 -0.06
N GLN A 327 -32.92 7.66 1.03
CA GLN A 327 -32.60 6.25 1.28
C GLN A 327 -33.20 5.34 0.20
N LYS A 328 -34.41 5.65 -0.29
CA LYS A 328 -35.04 4.92 -1.40
C LYS A 328 -34.23 5.09 -2.69
N CYS A 329 -33.86 6.32 -3.05
CA CYS A 329 -32.98 6.59 -4.20
C CYS A 329 -31.64 5.86 -4.07
N ALA A 330 -31.00 5.92 -2.89
CA ALA A 330 -29.75 5.22 -2.60
C ALA A 330 -29.87 3.71 -2.82
N ASN A 331 -30.96 3.09 -2.35
CA ASN A 331 -31.20 1.65 -2.53
C ASN A 331 -31.39 1.26 -3.99
N SER A 332 -32.18 2.05 -4.76
CA SER A 332 -32.39 1.83 -6.19
C SER A 332 -31.07 1.96 -6.97
N LEU A 333 -30.31 3.02 -6.73
CA LEU A 333 -29.02 3.26 -7.37
C LEU A 333 -27.97 2.21 -6.96
N LYS A 334 -27.97 1.74 -5.71
CA LYS A 334 -27.11 0.65 -5.25
C LYS A 334 -27.42 -0.66 -5.99
N ARG A 335 -28.69 -0.98 -6.21
CA ARG A 335 -29.11 -2.17 -6.95
C ARG A 335 -28.71 -2.07 -8.42
N TRP A 336 -29.02 -0.95 -9.06
CA TRP A 336 -28.68 -0.68 -10.45
C TRP A 336 -27.16 -0.71 -10.68
N SER A 337 -26.39 0.02 -9.88
CA SER A 337 -24.92 0.06 -9.99
C SER A 337 -24.30 -1.32 -9.77
N LYS A 338 -24.82 -2.15 -8.86
CA LYS A 338 -24.33 -3.53 -8.69
C LYS A 338 -24.56 -4.37 -9.95
N CYS A 339 -25.72 -4.25 -10.60
CA CYS A 339 -26.00 -4.96 -11.85
C CYS A 339 -25.14 -4.45 -13.02
N LYS A 340 -24.97 -3.13 -13.14
CA LYS A 340 -24.29 -2.48 -14.28
C LYS A 340 -22.77 -2.44 -14.12
N LEU A 341 -22.26 -1.98 -12.97
CA LEU A 341 -20.83 -1.81 -12.68
C LEU A 341 -20.18 -3.01 -11.98
N GLY A 342 -20.94 -3.80 -11.20
CA GLY A 342 -20.41 -5.02 -10.58
C GLY A 342 -19.94 -6.06 -11.61
N ASN A 343 -20.38 -5.91 -12.86
CA ASN A 343 -19.98 -6.73 -14.00
C ASN A 343 -19.06 -5.99 -14.99
N LEU A 344 -18.60 -4.76 -14.71
CA LEU A 344 -17.85 -3.95 -15.69
C LEU A 344 -16.61 -4.70 -16.20
N SER A 345 -15.73 -5.15 -15.30
CA SER A 345 -14.53 -5.90 -15.68
C SER A 345 -14.86 -7.24 -16.35
N LYS A 346 -15.93 -7.94 -15.92
CA LYS A 346 -16.40 -9.17 -16.57
C LYS A 346 -16.91 -8.91 -18.00
N ARG A 347 -17.60 -7.80 -18.21
CA ARG A 347 -18.16 -7.38 -19.50
C ARG A 347 -17.05 -6.91 -20.44
N ILE A 348 -16.05 -6.18 -19.95
CA ILE A 348 -14.83 -5.85 -20.69
C ILE A 348 -14.12 -7.13 -21.16
N ILE A 349 -13.95 -8.12 -20.27
CA ILE A 349 -13.35 -9.42 -20.63
C ILE A 349 -14.20 -10.15 -21.67
N SER A 350 -15.54 -10.18 -21.49
CA SER A 350 -16.45 -10.84 -22.43
C SER A 350 -16.41 -10.20 -23.82
N ILE A 351 -16.46 -8.86 -23.90
CA ILE A 351 -16.41 -8.14 -25.17
C ILE A 351 -15.07 -8.35 -25.86
N ARG A 352 -13.94 -8.30 -25.13
CA ARG A 352 -12.62 -8.62 -25.67
C ARG A 352 -12.57 -10.03 -26.25
N LYS A 353 -13.15 -11.01 -25.55
CA LYS A 353 -13.25 -12.40 -26.04
C LYS A 353 -14.12 -12.52 -27.29
N SER A 354 -15.24 -11.81 -27.34
CA SER A 354 -16.11 -11.76 -28.53
C SER A 354 -15.43 -11.08 -29.72
N LEU A 355 -14.69 -10.00 -29.49
CA LEU A 355 -13.89 -9.33 -30.53
C LEU A 355 -12.83 -10.27 -31.10
N GLU A 356 -12.10 -11.00 -30.25
CA GLU A 356 -11.09 -11.97 -30.69
C GLU A 356 -11.68 -13.03 -31.63
N LEU A 357 -12.86 -13.56 -31.29
CA LEU A 357 -13.57 -14.53 -32.12
C LEU A 357 -13.99 -13.92 -33.47
N LEU A 358 -14.46 -12.68 -33.49
CA LEU A 358 -14.90 -12.00 -34.72
C LEU A 358 -13.74 -11.59 -35.62
N TYR A 359 -12.60 -11.20 -35.05
CA TYR A 359 -11.37 -10.92 -35.82
C TYR A 359 -10.78 -12.19 -36.44
N SER A 360 -10.96 -13.34 -35.77
CA SER A 360 -10.51 -14.64 -36.27
C SER A 360 -11.48 -15.31 -37.25
N ALA A 361 -12.70 -14.79 -37.39
CA ALA A 361 -13.70 -15.29 -38.30
C ALA A 361 -13.55 -14.71 -39.73
N PRO A 362 -14.11 -15.36 -40.77
CA PRO A 362 -14.21 -14.77 -42.10
C PRO A 362 -14.88 -13.39 -42.06
N GLN A 363 -14.27 -12.42 -42.74
CA GLN A 363 -14.71 -11.03 -42.70
C GLN A 363 -15.87 -10.83 -43.68
N SER A 364 -17.06 -10.58 -43.14
CA SER A 364 -18.26 -10.16 -43.87
C SER A 364 -18.68 -8.77 -43.41
N ASP A 365 -19.53 -8.07 -44.17
CA ASP A 365 -20.05 -6.75 -43.78
C ASP A 365 -20.79 -6.79 -42.44
N ALA A 366 -21.47 -7.90 -42.13
CA ALA A 366 -22.12 -8.14 -40.85
C ALA A 366 -21.10 -8.31 -39.70
N THR A 367 -20.01 -9.04 -39.95
CA THR A 367 -18.89 -9.23 -39.01
C THR A 367 -18.25 -7.88 -38.69
N VAL A 368 -17.92 -7.09 -39.73
CA VAL A 368 -17.28 -5.77 -39.59
C VAL A 368 -18.18 -4.78 -38.82
N SER A 369 -19.49 -4.79 -39.10
CA SER A 369 -20.45 -3.96 -38.38
C SER A 369 -20.55 -4.34 -36.90
N SER A 370 -20.52 -5.64 -36.60
CA SER A 370 -20.52 -6.16 -35.22
C SER A 370 -19.24 -5.76 -34.47
N ILE A 371 -18.09 -5.85 -35.13
CA ILE A 371 -16.79 -5.41 -34.59
C ILE A 371 -16.83 -3.91 -34.25
N ARG A 372 -17.33 -3.05 -35.15
CA ARG A 372 -17.46 -1.60 -34.87
C ARG A 372 -18.37 -1.34 -33.67
N SER A 373 -19.50 -2.03 -33.58
CA SER A 373 -20.43 -1.88 -32.46
C SER A 373 -19.79 -2.27 -31.12
N LEU A 374 -19.13 -3.44 -31.08
CA LEU A 374 -18.44 -3.93 -29.88
C LEU A 374 -17.24 -3.08 -29.48
N ASN A 375 -16.46 -2.56 -30.43
CA ASN A 375 -15.38 -1.62 -30.15
C ASN A 375 -15.91 -0.32 -29.53
N LYS A 376 -17.02 0.21 -30.05
CA LYS A 376 -17.70 1.39 -29.48
C LYS A 376 -18.22 1.13 -28.06
N GLU A 377 -18.74 -0.08 -27.80
CA GLU A 377 -19.14 -0.47 -26.45
C GLU A 377 -17.93 -0.63 -25.51
N LEU A 378 -16.85 -1.25 -25.98
CA LEU A 378 -15.61 -1.42 -25.23
C LEU A 378 -14.99 -0.08 -24.84
N GLU A 379 -14.92 0.87 -25.77
CA GLU A 379 -14.41 2.22 -25.53
C GLU A 379 -15.20 2.92 -24.41
N LYS A 380 -16.54 2.87 -24.48
CA LYS A 380 -17.41 3.41 -23.41
C LYS A 380 -17.10 2.78 -22.05
N LEU A 381 -16.98 1.45 -21.99
CA LEU A 381 -16.70 0.74 -20.73
C LEU A 381 -15.31 1.06 -20.16
N LEU A 382 -14.30 1.19 -21.01
CA LEU A 382 -12.93 1.55 -20.60
C LEU A 382 -12.88 2.98 -20.04
N ILE A 383 -13.56 3.94 -20.68
CA ILE A 383 -13.68 5.31 -20.18
C ILE A 383 -14.37 5.34 -18.81
N MET A 384 -15.43 4.54 -18.63
CA MET A 384 -16.12 4.41 -17.34
C MET A 384 -15.20 3.81 -16.26
N GLU A 385 -14.44 2.76 -16.58
CA GLU A 385 -13.49 2.13 -15.66
C GLU A 385 -12.41 3.13 -15.22
N GLU A 386 -11.83 3.85 -16.17
CA GLU A 386 -10.77 4.82 -15.90
C GLU A 386 -11.24 5.94 -14.97
N GLN A 387 -12.42 6.52 -15.23
CA GLN A 387 -12.99 7.57 -14.38
C GLN A 387 -13.26 7.07 -12.96
N TYR A 388 -13.80 5.85 -12.84
CA TYR A 388 -14.07 5.22 -11.55
C TYR A 388 -12.80 5.09 -10.70
N TRP A 389 -11.68 4.66 -11.30
CA TRP A 389 -10.40 4.54 -10.59
C TRP A 389 -9.70 5.88 -10.37
N ARG A 390 -9.77 6.81 -11.33
CA ARG A 390 -9.22 8.16 -11.21
C ARG A 390 -9.81 8.90 -10.01
N GLN A 391 -11.13 8.84 -9.84
CA GLN A 391 -11.82 9.44 -8.70
C GLN A 391 -11.32 8.84 -7.37
N ARG A 392 -11.22 7.52 -7.28
CA ARG A 392 -10.73 6.81 -6.07
C ARG A 392 -9.27 7.12 -5.76
N GLY A 393 -8.45 7.37 -6.77
CA GLY A 393 -7.07 7.81 -6.62
C GLY A 393 -6.89 9.29 -6.24
N ARG A 394 -7.95 10.12 -6.32
CA ARG A 394 -7.93 11.60 -6.20
C ARG A 394 -6.71 12.21 -6.91
N THR A 395 -6.63 12.04 -8.22
CA THR A 395 -5.55 12.59 -9.05
C THR A 395 -6.15 13.55 -10.07
N ASP A 396 -5.77 14.83 -9.98
CA ASP A 396 -6.28 15.87 -10.88
C ASP A 396 -5.37 16.06 -12.11
N TRP A 397 -4.12 15.63 -12.05
CA TRP A 397 -3.10 15.88 -13.08
C TRP A 397 -2.51 14.58 -13.65
N LEU A 398 -2.94 14.22 -14.86
CA LEU A 398 -2.19 13.40 -15.81
C LEU A 398 -2.27 14.14 -17.14
N HIS A 399 -1.15 14.77 -17.54
CA HIS A 399 -1.09 15.68 -18.68
C HIS A 399 -0.67 15.00 -20.00
N GLY A 400 -0.65 13.67 -20.06
CA GLY A 400 -0.40 12.91 -21.28
C GLY A 400 -1.36 11.75 -21.31
N GLY A 401 -1.96 11.49 -22.47
CA GLY A 401 -3.06 10.55 -22.73
C GLY A 401 -2.84 9.07 -22.41
N ASP A 402 -2.08 8.74 -21.37
CA ASP A 402 -1.90 7.39 -20.87
C ASP A 402 -3.10 6.99 -19.99
N THR A 403 -4.01 6.21 -20.58
CA THR A 403 -5.15 5.56 -19.92
C THR A 403 -4.65 4.39 -19.07
N ASN A 404 -3.90 4.66 -18.00
CA ASN A 404 -3.36 3.62 -17.12
C ASN A 404 -4.26 3.38 -15.91
N THR A 405 -5.29 2.54 -16.09
CA THR A 405 -6.16 2.11 -14.97
C THR A 405 -5.34 1.51 -13.84
N LYS A 406 -4.27 0.73 -14.12
CA LYS A 406 -3.41 0.11 -13.09
C LYS A 406 -2.77 1.15 -12.17
N PHE A 407 -2.29 2.26 -12.71
CA PHE A 407 -1.76 3.37 -11.91
C PHE A 407 -2.82 3.91 -10.95
N PHE A 408 -4.02 4.20 -11.45
CA PHE A 408 -5.12 4.70 -10.62
C PHE A 408 -5.59 3.67 -9.58
N HIS A 409 -5.64 2.39 -9.94
CA HIS A 409 -5.91 1.28 -9.02
C HIS A 409 -4.88 1.24 -7.87
N ALA A 410 -3.59 1.28 -8.18
CA ALA A 410 -2.53 1.27 -7.17
C ALA A 410 -2.59 2.50 -6.27
N LYS A 411 -2.80 3.68 -6.84
CA LYS A 411 -2.91 4.92 -6.09
C LYS A 411 -4.15 4.93 -5.18
N ALA A 412 -5.28 4.42 -5.65
CA ALA A 412 -6.48 4.22 -4.84
C ALA A 412 -6.25 3.23 -3.69
N LYS A 413 -5.57 2.11 -3.94
CA LYS A 413 -5.16 1.15 -2.91
C LYS A 413 -4.23 1.79 -1.87
N LEU A 414 -3.21 2.52 -2.31
CA LEU A 414 -2.27 3.24 -1.44
C LEU A 414 -2.99 4.28 -0.59
N ARG A 415 -3.89 5.07 -1.20
CA ARG A 415 -4.71 6.05 -0.48
C ARG A 415 -5.63 5.38 0.53
N LYS A 416 -6.29 4.27 0.17
CA LYS A 416 -7.10 3.48 1.10
C LYS A 416 -6.24 3.07 2.29
N LYS A 417 -5.07 2.47 2.05
CA LYS A 417 -4.13 2.08 3.13
C LYS A 417 -3.75 3.27 4.02
N ARG A 418 -3.30 4.39 3.42
CA ARG A 418 -2.89 5.59 4.17
C ARG A 418 -4.01 6.17 5.02
N ASN A 419 -5.25 6.06 4.55
CA ASN A 419 -6.42 6.58 5.25
C ASN A 419 -7.08 5.55 6.19
N THR A 420 -6.66 4.28 6.16
CA THR A 420 -7.17 3.27 7.08
C THR A 420 -6.57 3.51 8.47
N ILE A 421 -7.42 3.92 9.39
CA ILE A 421 -7.07 3.98 10.82
C ILE A 421 -7.08 2.54 11.34
N ARG A 422 -5.90 2.00 11.65
CA ARG A 422 -5.76 0.64 12.22
C ARG A 422 -5.94 0.59 13.73
N GLY A 423 -5.78 1.73 14.38
CA GLY A 423 -5.87 1.86 15.81
C GLY A 423 -5.55 3.29 16.24
N MET A 424 -5.89 3.57 17.48
CA MET A 424 -5.56 4.82 18.16
C MET A 424 -5.00 4.48 19.54
N GLU A 425 -4.14 5.33 20.06
CA GLU A 425 -3.68 5.23 21.44
C GLU A 425 -4.69 5.98 22.34
N ASP A 426 -5.09 5.37 23.45
CA ASP A 426 -5.94 6.03 24.43
C ASP A 426 -5.13 6.94 25.37
N GLU A 427 -5.82 7.64 26.27
CA GLU A 427 -5.21 8.55 27.24
C GLU A 427 -4.24 7.87 28.23
N ASN A 428 -4.31 6.54 28.36
CA ASN A 428 -3.46 5.74 29.23
C ASN A 428 -2.28 5.10 28.47
N GLY A 429 -2.08 5.45 27.19
CA GLY A 429 -1.02 4.90 26.35
C GLY A 429 -1.31 3.51 25.80
N ARG A 430 -2.55 3.01 25.89
CA ARG A 430 -2.94 1.69 25.39
C ARG A 430 -3.33 1.78 23.92
N TRP A 431 -2.76 0.91 23.10
CA TRP A 431 -3.12 0.78 21.70
C TRP A 431 -4.48 0.07 21.52
N CYS A 432 -5.47 0.81 21.04
CA CYS A 432 -6.83 0.34 20.73
C CYS A 432 -6.96 0.07 19.23
N ASN A 433 -7.30 -1.17 18.84
CA ASN A 433 -7.34 -1.61 17.44
C ASN A 433 -8.67 -2.24 16.98
N THR A 434 -9.68 -2.27 17.86
CA THR A 434 -11.05 -2.70 17.50
C THR A 434 -11.88 -1.49 17.07
N ILE A 435 -12.94 -1.70 16.29
CA ILE A 435 -13.81 -0.59 15.84
C ILE A 435 -14.50 0.04 17.03
N GLU A 436 -14.96 -0.78 17.98
CA GLU A 436 -15.62 -0.36 19.20
C GLU A 436 -14.69 0.49 20.06
N ASP A 437 -13.43 0.08 20.21
CA ASP A 437 -12.45 0.85 20.97
C ASP A 437 -12.06 2.15 20.27
N ILE A 438 -11.80 2.13 18.95
CA ILE A 438 -11.48 3.35 18.18
C ILE A 438 -12.64 4.34 18.24
N THR A 439 -13.89 3.85 18.11
CA THR A 439 -15.10 4.68 18.21
C THR A 439 -15.19 5.31 19.60
N ARG A 440 -15.02 4.51 20.66
CA ARG A 440 -15.04 5.00 22.04
C ARG A 440 -13.94 6.03 22.32
N VAL A 441 -12.70 5.79 21.88
CA VAL A 441 -11.59 6.74 22.04
C VAL A 441 -11.90 8.06 21.33
N THR A 442 -12.42 7.97 20.09
CA THR A 442 -12.79 9.15 19.31
C THR A 442 -13.94 9.93 19.97
N GLU A 443 -15.00 9.24 20.39
CA GLU A 443 -16.15 9.84 21.07
C GLU A 443 -15.74 10.49 22.39
N THR A 444 -14.92 9.82 23.20
CA THR A 444 -14.43 10.35 24.48
C THR A 444 -13.59 11.60 24.27
N TYR A 445 -12.65 11.56 23.32
CA TYR A 445 -11.78 12.70 23.00
C TYR A 445 -12.59 13.93 22.55
N PHE A 446 -13.47 13.78 21.56
CA PHE A 446 -14.27 14.90 21.08
C PHE A 446 -15.30 15.36 22.11
N SER A 447 -15.95 14.45 22.83
CA SER A 447 -16.87 14.82 23.91
C SER A 447 -16.13 15.68 24.93
N SER A 448 -14.97 15.23 25.42
CA SER A 448 -14.11 15.99 26.34
C SER A 448 -13.79 17.39 25.80
N ILE A 449 -13.34 17.51 24.54
CA ILE A 449 -13.06 18.83 23.94
C ILE A 449 -14.29 19.74 23.92
N PHE A 450 -15.46 19.19 23.61
CA PHE A 450 -16.69 19.98 23.51
C PHE A 450 -17.44 20.16 24.84
N THR A 451 -17.07 19.46 25.91
CA THR A 451 -17.72 19.55 27.24
C THR A 451 -16.82 20.04 28.37
N ASN A 452 -15.51 20.15 28.16
CA ASN A 452 -14.54 20.61 29.18
C ASN A 452 -14.70 22.07 29.63
N CYS A 453 -15.66 22.80 29.06
CA CYS A 453 -16.07 24.11 29.56
C CYS A 453 -17.60 24.16 29.59
N SER A 454 -18.15 24.01 30.79
CA SER A 454 -19.53 24.39 31.09
C SER A 454 -19.50 25.65 31.97
N PRO A 455 -19.08 26.81 31.43
CA PRO A 455 -19.06 28.05 32.20
C PRO A 455 -20.48 28.35 32.68
N SER A 456 -20.59 28.85 33.92
CA SER A 456 -21.86 29.35 34.44
C SER A 456 -22.39 30.49 33.55
N GLU A 457 -23.71 30.71 33.53
CA GLU A 457 -24.30 31.84 32.80
C GLU A 457 -23.67 33.19 33.20
N GLU A 458 -23.27 33.32 34.46
CA GLU A 458 -22.58 34.50 34.99
C GLU A 458 -21.16 34.68 34.42
N GLU A 459 -20.41 33.59 34.21
CA GLU A 459 -19.09 33.64 33.57
C GLU A 459 -19.21 33.97 32.09
N MET A 460 -20.19 33.38 31.38
CA MET A 460 -20.46 33.73 29.99
C MET A 460 -20.89 35.19 29.84
N ALA A 461 -21.76 35.70 30.73
CA ALA A 461 -22.20 37.10 30.71
C ALA A 461 -21.02 38.07 30.96
N ARG A 462 -20.12 37.74 31.88
CA ARG A 462 -18.88 38.52 32.14
C ARG A 462 -17.95 38.58 30.94
N VAL A 463 -17.80 37.48 30.20
CA VAL A 463 -16.96 37.48 28.97
C VAL A 463 -17.68 38.20 27.82
N THR A 464 -18.97 37.97 27.65
CA THR A 464 -19.75 38.56 26.55
C THR A 464 -19.86 40.08 26.68
N THR A 465 -19.89 40.61 27.91
CA THR A 465 -19.85 42.07 28.17
C THR A 465 -18.53 42.72 27.78
N LEU A 466 -17.43 41.96 27.72
CA LEU A 466 -16.13 42.45 27.22
C LEU A 466 -16.06 42.45 25.68
N ILE A 467 -16.94 41.71 25.00
CA ILE A 467 -16.99 41.65 23.55
C ILE A 467 -17.82 42.83 23.04
N ARG A 468 -17.15 43.78 22.39
CA ARG A 468 -17.83 44.90 21.74
C ARG A 468 -18.73 44.38 20.61
N PRO A 469 -20.06 44.63 20.63
CA PRO A 469 -20.95 44.22 19.55
C PRO A 469 -20.52 44.87 18.22
N ARG A 470 -20.31 44.03 17.20
CA ARG A 470 -20.00 44.45 15.82
C ARG A 470 -21.15 44.24 14.84
N VAL A 471 -22.12 43.42 15.25
CA VAL A 471 -23.37 43.15 14.51
C VAL A 471 -24.38 44.15 15.03
N ASP A 472 -24.83 45.08 14.18
CA ASP A 472 -25.88 46.02 14.53
C ASP A 472 -27.26 45.34 14.56
N ALA A 473 -28.29 46.06 15.06
CA ALA A 473 -29.63 45.52 15.16
C ALA A 473 -30.23 45.10 13.80
N HIS A 474 -29.86 45.79 12.72
CA HIS A 474 -30.32 45.47 11.37
C HIS A 474 -29.65 44.19 10.85
N MET A 475 -28.34 44.03 11.03
CA MET A 475 -27.59 42.82 10.72
C MET A 475 -28.10 41.63 11.55
N ASN A 476 -28.37 41.84 12.84
CA ASN A 476 -28.90 40.78 13.70
C ASN A 476 -30.31 40.36 13.27
N SER A 477 -31.17 41.34 12.92
CA SER A 477 -32.48 41.07 12.35
C SER A 477 -32.38 40.26 11.07
N ARG A 478 -31.43 40.58 10.17
CA ARG A 478 -31.16 39.81 8.95
C ARG A 478 -30.63 38.40 9.23
N LEU A 479 -29.67 38.23 10.15
CA LEU A 479 -29.08 36.93 10.50
C LEU A 479 -30.06 36.00 11.22
N SER A 480 -31.11 36.55 11.84
CA SER A 480 -32.15 35.80 12.53
C SER A 480 -33.36 35.48 11.64
N GLN A 481 -33.35 35.90 10.37
CA GLN A 481 -34.43 35.55 9.44
C GLN A 481 -34.42 34.05 9.13
N PRO A 482 -35.59 33.44 8.90
CA PRO A 482 -35.65 32.06 8.43
C PRO A 482 -34.99 31.95 7.06
N PHE A 483 -34.24 30.88 6.84
CA PHE A 483 -33.59 30.60 5.56
C PHE A 483 -34.63 30.52 4.43
N CYS A 484 -34.33 31.14 3.29
CA CYS A 484 -35.15 30.99 2.09
C CYS A 484 -34.61 29.91 1.13
N ALA A 485 -35.46 29.46 0.20
CA ALA A 485 -35.09 28.43 -0.76
C ALA A 485 -33.92 28.88 -1.67
N GLU A 486 -33.88 30.17 -2.00
CA GLU A 486 -32.83 30.78 -2.82
C GLU A 486 -31.47 30.76 -2.11
N GLU A 487 -31.44 31.06 -0.80
CA GLU A 487 -30.23 30.99 0.02
C GLU A 487 -29.70 29.56 0.15
N ILE A 488 -30.59 28.59 0.34
CA ILE A 488 -30.24 27.16 0.41
C ILE A 488 -29.63 26.73 -0.93
N LYS A 489 -30.27 27.08 -2.05
CA LYS A 489 -29.78 26.77 -3.39
C LYS A 489 -28.42 27.43 -3.64
N ALA A 490 -28.27 28.72 -3.35
CA ALA A 490 -27.01 29.44 -3.55
C ALA A 490 -25.87 28.80 -2.73
N SER A 491 -26.14 28.47 -1.46
CA SER A 491 -25.17 27.84 -0.57
C SER A 491 -24.73 26.47 -1.09
N LEU A 492 -25.69 25.63 -1.51
CA LEU A 492 -25.41 24.31 -2.06
C LEU A 492 -24.60 24.38 -3.36
N PHE A 493 -24.90 25.32 -4.25
CA PHE A 493 -24.19 25.47 -5.53
C PHE A 493 -22.79 26.07 -5.37
N ASN A 494 -22.51 26.77 -4.27
CA ASN A 494 -21.17 27.21 -3.90
C ASN A 494 -20.29 26.09 -3.30
N MET A 495 -20.87 24.96 -2.88
CA MET A 495 -20.10 23.82 -2.38
C MET A 495 -19.33 23.13 -3.50
N GLY A 496 -18.12 22.65 -3.18
CA GLY A 496 -17.32 21.87 -4.12
C GLY A 496 -18.02 20.54 -4.48
N PRO A 497 -18.26 20.23 -5.77
CA PRO A 497 -19.16 19.16 -6.19
C PRO A 497 -18.76 17.76 -5.71
N THR A 498 -17.46 17.45 -5.70
CA THR A 498 -16.91 16.11 -5.40
C THR A 498 -16.14 16.05 -4.07
N LYS A 499 -16.50 16.93 -3.12
CA LYS A 499 -15.96 16.92 -1.74
C LYS A 499 -16.49 15.71 -0.96
N ALA A 500 -16.20 15.62 0.34
CA ALA A 500 -16.64 14.46 1.13
C ALA A 500 -18.17 14.31 1.04
N PRO A 501 -18.70 13.09 0.83
CA PRO A 501 -20.13 12.87 0.85
C PRO A 501 -20.68 13.06 2.27
N ASP A 502 -21.96 13.44 2.34
CA ASP A 502 -22.70 13.52 3.58
C ASP A 502 -22.92 12.11 4.19
N PRO A 503 -23.37 12.01 5.46
CA PRO A 503 -23.64 10.71 6.10
C PRO A 503 -24.63 9.82 5.33
N ASP A 504 -25.46 10.43 4.48
CA ASP A 504 -26.40 9.76 3.57
C ASP A 504 -25.71 9.11 2.33
N GLY A 505 -24.43 9.39 2.10
CA GLY A 505 -23.64 8.87 0.99
C GLY A 505 -23.68 9.70 -0.29
N PHE A 506 -24.39 10.83 -0.33
CA PHE A 506 -24.48 11.71 -1.49
C PHE A 506 -23.44 12.83 -1.42
N HIS A 507 -22.97 13.26 -2.59
CA HIS A 507 -22.07 14.42 -2.73
C HIS A 507 -22.90 15.66 -3.07
N ALA A 508 -22.38 16.86 -2.80
CA ALA A 508 -23.01 18.12 -3.24
C ALA A 508 -23.37 18.11 -4.75
N LEU A 509 -22.54 17.46 -5.58
CA LEU A 509 -22.80 17.28 -7.02
C LEU A 509 -24.16 16.63 -7.31
N PHE A 510 -24.57 15.65 -6.51
CA PHE A 510 -25.86 14.98 -6.70
C PHE A 510 -26.99 16.00 -6.62
N TYR A 511 -27.03 16.78 -5.53
CA TYR A 511 -28.05 17.80 -5.32
C TYR A 511 -27.97 18.92 -6.36
N GLN A 512 -26.77 19.36 -6.74
CA GLN A 512 -26.57 20.39 -7.77
C GLN A 512 -27.13 19.96 -9.14
N LYS A 513 -27.03 18.67 -9.49
CA LYS A 513 -27.48 18.14 -10.79
C LYS A 513 -28.94 17.67 -10.76
N GLN A 514 -29.42 17.17 -9.62
CA GLN A 514 -30.77 16.63 -9.46
C GLN A 514 -31.74 17.64 -8.81
N TRP A 515 -31.35 18.91 -8.63
CA TRP A 515 -32.21 19.94 -8.02
C TRP A 515 -33.59 20.13 -8.68
N HIS A 516 -33.72 19.73 -9.95
CA HIS A 516 -34.94 19.87 -10.74
C HIS A 516 -35.94 18.72 -10.53
N VAL A 517 -35.51 17.62 -9.89
CA VAL A 517 -36.30 16.44 -9.55
C VAL A 517 -37.03 16.68 -8.23
#